data_AF-A0A2T0WRH6-F1
#
_entry.id   AF-A0A2T0WRH6-F1
#
_cell.length_a   1.000
_cell.length_b   1.000
_cell.length_c   1.000
_cell.angle_alpha   90.00
_cell.angle_beta   90.00
_cell.angle_gamma   90.00
#
_symmetry.space_group_name_H-M   'P 1'
#
loop_
_entity.id
_entity.type
_entity.pdbx_description
1 polymer ?
#
loop_
_entity_poly.entity_id
_entity_poly.type
_entity_poly.pdbx_seq_one_letter_code
_entity_poly.pdbx_strand_id
1 'polypeptide(L)'
;MSVLFTNMMEEEENSNFLERLQKKWNLKSLRQVILVLIVFAFTGFTILFIKKPIFDFLGISMERGGFWKTVLYLLLVLPLYQIILLMWGFIFGQFSFFWEKEKQFFRRIIGRKKNRL
;
A
#
# COMPACT_ATOMS: atom_id res chain seq x y z
N MET A 1 -4.15 38.28 17.20
CA MET A 1 -4.28 37.54 15.93
C MET A 1 -2.96 36.91 15.47
N SER A 2 -1.80 37.58 15.61
CA SER A 2 -0.48 37.04 15.19
C SER A 2 0.05 35.88 16.06
N VAL A 3 0.02 35.99 17.39
CA VAL A 3 0.52 34.94 18.31
C VAL A 3 -0.29 33.63 18.24
N LEU A 4 -1.61 33.72 18.08
CA LEU A 4 -2.47 32.54 17.87
C LEU A 4 -2.20 31.84 16.53
N PHE A 5 -1.80 32.60 15.51
CA PHE A 5 -1.43 32.04 14.21
C PHE A 5 -0.06 31.35 14.31
N THR A 6 0.92 31.97 14.97
CA THR A 6 2.24 31.35 15.24
C THR A 6 2.14 30.05 16.04
N ASN A 7 1.36 30.05 17.13
CA ASN A 7 1.17 28.83 17.95
C ASN A 7 0.44 27.72 17.17
N MET A 8 -0.48 28.06 16.25
CA MET A 8 -1.12 27.08 15.37
C MET A 8 -0.18 26.51 14.30
N MET A 9 0.86 27.25 13.91
CA MET A 9 1.87 26.79 12.94
C MET A 9 2.96 25.95 13.62
N GLU A 10 3.31 26.23 14.88
CA GLU A 10 4.31 25.46 15.65
C GLU A 10 3.82 24.06 16.07
N GLU A 11 2.51 23.86 16.28
CA GLU A 11 1.97 22.54 16.61
C GLU A 11 1.95 21.55 15.44
N GLU A 12 1.95 22.02 14.18
CA GLU A 12 2.04 21.11 13.01
C GLU A 12 3.47 20.55 12.83
N GLU A 13 4.49 21.32 13.19
CA GLU A 13 5.90 20.99 12.90
C GLU A 13 6.47 19.91 13.83
N ASN A 14 5.97 19.79 15.06
CA ASN A 14 6.48 18.86 16.08
C ASN A 14 5.79 17.48 16.12
N SER A 15 5.05 17.09 15.08
CA SER A 15 4.47 15.74 15.04
C SER A 15 5.50 14.72 14.53
N ASN A 16 5.84 13.75 15.38
CA ASN A 16 6.76 12.66 15.02
C ASN A 16 6.30 11.99 13.70
N PHE A 17 7.23 11.59 12.84
CA PHE A 17 6.90 10.96 11.54
C PHE A 17 5.89 9.80 11.68
N LEU A 18 6.03 8.99 12.74
CA LEU A 18 5.12 7.89 13.04
C LEU A 18 3.70 8.36 13.41
N GLU A 19 3.56 9.49 14.11
CA GLU A 19 2.25 10.07 14.45
C GLU A 19 1.56 10.64 13.21
N ARG A 20 2.32 11.22 12.28
CA ARG A 20 1.80 11.66 10.98
C ARG A 20 1.25 10.48 10.18
N LEU A 21 1.98 9.36 10.14
CA LEU A 21 1.50 8.13 9.51
C LEU A 21 0.28 7.54 10.21
N GLN A 22 0.29 7.53 11.55
CA GLN A 22 -0.84 7.08 12.35
C GLN A 22 -2.12 7.86 12.00
N LYS A 23 -2.06 9.20 12.01
CA LYS A 23 -3.18 10.08 11.66
C LYS A 23 -3.61 9.87 10.20
N LYS A 24 -2.65 9.83 9.27
CA LYS A 24 -2.92 9.65 7.82
C LYS A 24 -3.60 8.32 7.49
N TRP A 25 -3.27 7.27 8.22
CA TRP A 25 -3.83 5.93 8.03
C TRP A 25 -4.96 5.59 9.01
N ASN A 26 -5.32 6.54 9.88
CA ASN A 26 -6.33 6.40 10.92
C ASN A 26 -6.11 5.16 11.81
N LEU A 27 -4.88 4.97 12.26
CA LEU A 27 -4.45 3.83 13.08
C LEU A 27 -4.62 4.14 14.58
N LYS A 28 -4.94 3.11 15.37
CA LYS A 28 -5.26 3.28 16.81
C LYS A 28 -4.04 3.52 17.69
N SER A 29 -2.85 3.09 17.24
CA SER A 29 -1.62 3.23 18.02
C SER A 29 -0.37 3.27 17.14
N LEU A 30 0.73 3.84 17.66
CA LEU A 30 2.04 3.82 17.01
C LEU A 30 2.59 2.40 16.80
N ARG A 31 2.27 1.46 17.70
CA ARG A 31 2.62 0.04 17.54
C ARG A 31 2.01 -0.54 16.27
N GLN A 32 0.79 -0.14 15.94
CA GLN A 32 0.11 -0.56 14.72
C GLN A 32 0.82 -0.01 13.47
N VAL A 33 1.33 1.22 13.52
CA VAL A 33 2.14 1.82 12.43
C VAL A 33 3.38 0.98 12.18
N ILE A 34 4.12 0.63 13.25
CA ILE A 34 5.34 -0.18 13.14
C ILE A 34 5.03 -1.55 12.53
N LEU A 35 3.97 -2.24 12.99
CA LEU A 35 3.56 -3.52 12.42
C LEU A 35 3.21 -3.41 10.93
N VAL A 36 2.50 -2.35 10.53
CA VAL A 36 2.18 -2.10 9.11
C VAL A 36 3.45 -1.85 8.30
N LEU A 37 4.42 -1.10 8.81
CA LEU A 37 5.71 -0.88 8.14
C LEU A 37 6.50 -2.19 8.00
N ILE A 38 6.49 -3.05 9.02
CA ILE A 38 7.10 -4.39 8.97
C ILE A 38 6.43 -5.24 7.88
N VAL A 39 5.10 -5.27 7.83
CA VAL A 39 4.36 -5.97 6.77
C VAL A 39 4.76 -5.46 5.40
N PHE A 40 4.87 -4.14 5.20
CA PHE A 40 5.32 -3.59 3.91
C PHE A 40 6.75 -4.00 3.56
N ALA A 41 7.66 -4.05 4.52
CA ALA A 41 9.04 -4.51 4.31
C ALA A 41 9.08 -5.99 3.87
N PHE A 42 8.36 -6.87 4.58
CA PHE A 42 8.27 -8.30 4.22
C PHE A 42 7.59 -8.52 2.87
N THR A 43 6.51 -7.79 2.60
CA THR A 43 5.79 -7.85 1.31
C THR A 43 6.71 -7.43 0.17
N GLY A 44 7.41 -6.29 0.31
CA GLY A 44 8.37 -5.81 -0.68
C GLY A 44 9.52 -6.78 -0.93
N PHE A 45 10.08 -7.35 0.14
CA PHE A 45 11.10 -8.39 0.04
C PHE A 45 10.57 -9.61 -0.71
N THR A 46 9.44 -10.18 -0.29
CA THR A 46 8.81 -11.36 -0.91
C THR A 46 8.63 -11.20 -2.41
N ILE A 47 8.18 -10.04 -2.87
CA ILE A 47 7.91 -9.77 -4.28
C ILE A 47 9.20 -9.74 -5.11
N LEU A 48 10.31 -9.25 -4.58
CA LEU A 48 11.58 -9.27 -5.28
C LEU A 48 12.06 -10.70 -5.57
N PHE A 49 11.81 -11.63 -4.64
CA PHE A 49 12.13 -13.05 -4.83
C PHE A 49 11.17 -13.72 -5.80
N ILE A 50 9.87 -13.42 -5.71
CA ILE A 50 8.84 -14.02 -6.56
C ILE A 50 8.89 -13.47 -8.00
N LYS A 51 9.43 -12.26 -8.20
CA LYS A 51 9.57 -11.66 -9.53
C LYS A 51 10.29 -12.60 -10.49
N LYS A 52 11.50 -13.07 -10.14
CA LYS A 52 12.33 -13.93 -11.01
C LYS A 52 11.62 -15.21 -11.49
N PRO A 53 11.10 -16.08 -10.61
CA PRO A 53 10.43 -17.31 -11.04
C PRO A 53 9.15 -17.03 -11.82
N ILE A 54 8.44 -15.92 -11.57
CA ILE A 54 7.28 -15.54 -12.39
C ILE A 54 7.72 -15.18 -13.82
N PHE A 55 8.80 -14.43 -13.98
CA PHE A 55 9.34 -14.09 -15.31
C PHE A 55 9.77 -15.35 -16.08
N ASP A 56 10.44 -16.26 -15.39
CA ASP A 56 10.91 -17.52 -15.97
C ASP A 56 9.72 -18.44 -16.32
N PHE A 57 8.72 -18.55 -15.43
CA PHE A 57 7.51 -19.35 -15.64
C PHE A 57 6.64 -18.83 -16.80
N LEU A 58 6.53 -17.51 -16.95
CA LEU A 58 5.78 -16.90 -18.06
C LEU A 58 6.52 -17.00 -19.40
N GLY A 59 7.71 -17.60 -19.46
CA GLY A 59 8.48 -17.78 -20.70
C GLY A 59 8.82 -16.45 -21.39
N ILE A 60 8.86 -15.35 -20.63
CA ILE A 60 9.14 -14.02 -21.17
C ILE A 60 10.66 -13.91 -21.30
N SER A 61 11.23 -14.44 -22.38
CA SER A 61 12.58 -14.04 -22.76
C SER A 61 12.58 -12.52 -22.99
N MET A 62 13.50 -11.81 -22.33
CA MET A 62 13.68 -10.36 -22.49
C MET A 62 14.05 -9.96 -23.93
N GLU A 63 14.35 -10.93 -24.81
CA GLU A 63 14.79 -10.70 -26.18
C GLU A 63 13.70 -10.15 -27.11
N ARG A 64 12.42 -10.35 -26.78
CA ARG A 64 11.29 -9.74 -27.51
C ARG A 64 10.43 -8.92 -26.56
N GLY A 65 11.01 -7.80 -26.10
CA GLY A 65 10.37 -6.79 -25.27
C GLY A 65 9.29 -6.02 -26.01
N GLY A 66 8.07 -6.55 -26.05
CA GLY A 66 6.88 -5.82 -26.49
C GLY A 66 6.17 -5.14 -25.32
N PHE A 67 5.70 -3.91 -25.51
CA PHE A 67 4.88 -3.15 -24.56
C PHE A 67 3.77 -3.99 -23.89
N TRP A 68 3.13 -4.87 -24.67
CA TRP A 68 2.10 -5.82 -24.19
C TRP A 68 2.55 -6.76 -23.07
N LYS A 69 3.81 -7.22 -23.07
CA LYS A 69 4.33 -8.10 -22.02
C LYS A 69 4.52 -7.36 -20.71
N THR A 70 4.98 -6.10 -20.76
CA THR A 70 5.11 -5.24 -19.59
C THR A 70 3.76 -4.94 -18.97
N VAL A 71 2.74 -4.67 -19.79
CA VAL A 71 1.36 -4.46 -19.32
C VAL A 71 0.80 -5.72 -18.66
N LEU A 72 0.96 -6.88 -19.28
CA LEU A 72 0.50 -8.16 -18.71
C LEU A 72 1.22 -8.49 -17.40
N TYR A 73 2.53 -8.27 -17.33
CA TYR A 73 3.31 -8.41 -16.11
C TYR A 73 2.77 -7.48 -15.01
N LEU A 74 2.57 -6.20 -15.30
CA LEU A 74 2.07 -5.24 -14.32
C LEU A 74 0.67 -5.64 -13.83
N LEU A 75 -0.18 -6.10 -14.74
CA LEU A 75 -1.53 -6.57 -14.45
C LEU A 75 -1.55 -7.84 -13.60
N LEU A 76 -0.55 -8.72 -13.69
CA LEU A 76 -0.42 -9.92 -12.85
C LEU A 76 0.25 -9.63 -11.50
N VAL A 77 1.26 -8.76 -11.46
CA VAL A 77 1.97 -8.42 -10.23
C VAL A 77 1.10 -7.62 -9.27
N LEU A 78 0.19 -6.79 -9.79
CA LEU A 78 -0.74 -6.00 -8.98
C LEU A 78 -1.65 -6.85 -8.07
N PRO A 79 -2.45 -7.82 -8.58
CA PRO A 79 -3.27 -8.67 -7.74
C PRO A 79 -2.42 -9.59 -6.85
N LEU A 80 -1.26 -10.04 -7.32
CA LEU A 80 -0.35 -10.84 -6.51
C LEU A 80 0.17 -10.06 -5.29
N TYR A 81 0.55 -8.79 -5.47
CA TYR A 81 0.96 -7.90 -4.38
C TYR A 81 -0.13 -7.86 -3.31
N GLN A 82 -1.37 -7.70 -3.74
CA GLN A 82 -2.51 -7.57 -2.84
C GLN A 82 -2.74 -8.83 -2.01
N ILE A 83 -2.60 -10.02 -2.62
CA ILE A 83 -2.68 -11.30 -1.90
C ILE A 83 -1.55 -11.44 -0.87
N ILE A 84 -0.31 -11.14 -1.26
CA ILE A 84 0.86 -11.24 -0.36
C ILE A 84 0.74 -10.23 0.80
N LEU A 85 0.26 -9.03 0.51
CA LEU A 85 0.03 -7.98 1.52
C LEU A 85 -1.03 -8.42 2.53
N LEU A 86 -2.15 -9.01 2.09
CA LEU A 86 -3.16 -9.57 2.98
C LEU A 86 -2.64 -10.76 3.79
N MET A 87 -1.82 -11.63 3.18
CA MET A 87 -1.21 -12.78 3.85
C MET A 87 -0.30 -12.33 5.00
N TRP A 88 0.64 -11.42 4.75
CA TRP A 88 1.47 -10.86 5.82
C TRP A 88 0.64 -10.04 6.81
N GLY A 89 -0.35 -9.27 6.34
CA GLY A 89 -1.31 -8.59 7.19
C GLY A 89 -2.03 -9.54 8.15
N PHE A 90 -2.38 -10.74 7.70
CA PHE A 90 -2.98 -11.79 8.52
C PHE A 90 -1.99 -12.32 9.57
N ILE A 91 -0.76 -12.64 9.17
CA ILE A 91 0.31 -13.13 10.07
C ILE A 91 0.57 -12.14 11.21
N PHE A 92 0.59 -10.84 10.92
CA PHE A 92 0.85 -9.78 11.92
C PHE A 92 -0.42 -9.21 12.58
N GLY A 93 -1.60 -9.80 12.35
CA GLY A 93 -2.87 -9.37 12.97
C GLY A 93 -3.41 -8.02 12.47
N GLN A 94 -2.94 -7.55 11.31
CA GLN A 94 -3.36 -6.31 10.64
C GLN A 94 -4.25 -6.54 9.41
N PHE A 95 -4.81 -7.75 9.23
CA PHE A 95 -5.63 -8.11 8.06
C PHE A 95 -6.77 -7.11 7.80
N SER A 96 -7.56 -6.76 8.82
CA SER A 96 -8.70 -5.85 8.65
C SER A 96 -8.29 -4.47 8.14
N PHE A 97 -7.14 -3.97 8.60
CA PHE A 97 -6.59 -2.70 8.11
C PHE A 97 -6.28 -2.79 6.61
N PHE A 98 -5.52 -3.80 6.18
CA PHE A 98 -5.18 -3.96 4.76
C PHE A 98 -6.39 -4.26 3.87
N TRP A 99 -7.35 -5.03 4.37
CA TRP A 99 -8.61 -5.32 3.69
C TRP A 99 -9.46 -4.05 3.47
N GLU A 100 -9.52 -3.16 4.45
CA GLU A 100 -10.18 -1.86 4.29
C GLU A 100 -9.49 -0.97 3.25
N LYS A 101 -8.15 -0.98 3.24
CA LYS A 101 -7.35 -0.24 2.26
C LYS A 101 -7.53 -0.78 0.85
N GLU A 102 -7.55 -2.09 0.68
CA GLU A 102 -7.85 -2.76 -0.59
C GLU A 102 -9.25 -2.41 -1.09
N LYS A 103 -10.27 -2.55 -0.24
CA LYS A 103 -11.64 -2.15 -0.59
C LYS A 103 -11.71 -0.68 -0.98
N GLN A 104 -10.95 0.21 -0.31
CA GLN A 104 -10.87 1.62 -0.69
C GLN A 104 -10.22 1.82 -2.07
N PHE A 105 -9.17 1.06 -2.38
CA PHE A 105 -8.51 1.08 -3.69
C PHE A 105 -9.43 0.58 -4.80
N PHE A 106 -10.08 -0.56 -4.61
CA PHE A 106 -11.07 -1.10 -5.54
C PHE A 106 -12.27 -0.17 -5.72
N ARG A 107 -12.78 0.45 -4.65
CA ARG A 107 -13.83 1.48 -4.76
C ARG A 107 -13.40 2.67 -5.60
N ARG A 108 -12.12 3.03 -5.67
CA ARG A 108 -11.65 4.13 -6.54
C ARG A 108 -11.53 3.69 -8.00
N ILE A 109 -11.17 2.43 -8.24
CA ILE A 109 -11.01 1.88 -9.60
C ILE A 109 -12.37 1.51 -10.22
N ILE A 110 -13.25 0.87 -9.44
CA ILE A 110 -14.55 0.35 -9.89
C ILE A 110 -15.69 1.36 -9.62
N GLY A 111 -15.50 2.27 -8.66
CA GLY A 111 -16.53 3.21 -8.21
C GLY A 111 -16.84 4.29 -9.23
N ARG A 112 -17.76 3.92 -10.13
CA ARG A 112 -18.63 4.81 -10.87
C ARG A 112 -19.29 5.84 -9.95
N LYS A 113 -19.30 7.07 -10.44
CA LYS A 113 -20.16 8.21 -10.10
C LYS A 113 -21.53 7.74 -9.53
N LYS A 114 -21.70 7.75 -8.21
CA LYS A 114 -23.06 7.75 -7.63
C LYS A 114 -23.59 9.17 -7.82
N ASN A 115 -24.26 9.41 -8.95
CA ASN A 115 -25.03 10.63 -9.19
C ASN A 115 -25.95 10.86 -7.98
N ARG A 116 -25.73 11.95 -7.26
CA ARG A 116 -26.70 12.49 -6.30
C ARG A 116 -27.77 13.18 -7.15
N LEU A 117 -28.96 12.58 -7.18
CA LEU A 117 -30.21 13.25 -7.54
C LEU A 117 -30.62 14.16 -6.40
#